data_AF-A0A942A554-F1
#
_entry.id   AF-A0A942A554-F1
#
_cell.length_a   1.000
_cell.length_b   1.000
_cell.length_c   1.000
_cell.angle_alpha   90.00
_cell.angle_beta   90.00
_cell.angle_gamma   90.00
#
_symmetry.space_group_name_H-M   'P 1'
#
loop_
_entity.id
_entity.type
_entity.pdbx_description
1 polymer ?
#
loop_
_entity_poly.entity_id
_entity_poly.type
_entity_poly.pdbx_seq_one_letter_code
_entity_poly.pdbx_strand_id
1 'polypeptide(L)' 'MTTVSACEASTHLPRLLNRVAKGEKIIITKHGIPVAVLQQP' A
#
# COMPACT_ATOMS: atom_id res chain seq x y z
N MET A 1 3.17 0.02 -9.84
CA MET A 1 3.73 -0.60 -8.63
C MET A 1 4.27 0.51 -7.76
N THR A 2 3.58 0.80 -6.66
CA THR A 2 3.94 1.92 -5.76
C THR A 2 4.39 1.38 -4.43
N THR A 3 5.38 2.02 -3.83
CA THR A 3 5.87 1.70 -2.48
C THR A 3 5.49 2.83 -1.55
N VAL A 4 4.86 2.50 -0.42
CA VAL A 4 4.50 3.46 0.63
C VAL A 4 5.07 2.99 1.97
N SER A 5 5.24 3.92 2.90
CA SER A 5 5.62 3.57 4.27
C SER A 5 4.42 3.05 5.06
N ALA A 6 4.66 2.30 6.13
CA ALA A 6 3.62 1.80 7.03
C ALA A 6 2.87 2.95 7.72
N CYS A 7 3.57 4.05 8.01
CA CYS A 7 2.96 5.26 8.57
C CYS A 7 1.98 5.86 7.57
N GLU A 8 2.42 6.12 6.33
CA GLU A 8 1.58 6.65 5.25
C GLU A 8 0.40 5.72 4.93
N ALA A 9 0.65 4.41 4.92
CA ALA A 9 -0.40 3.42 4.70
C ALA A 9 -1.47 3.44 5.78
N SER A 10 -1.08 3.60 7.05
CA SER A 10 -2.03 3.68 8.17
C SER A 10 -2.91 4.94 8.11
N THR A 11 -2.34 6.08 7.69
CA THR A 11 -3.07 7.35 7.58
C THR A 11 -3.97 7.41 6.34
N HIS A 12 -3.55 6.82 5.22
CA HIS A 12 -4.22 6.95 3.92
C HIS A 12 -4.81 5.65 3.38
N LEU A 13 -5.05 4.67 4.25
CA LEU A 13 -5.52 3.34 3.84
C LEU A 13 -6.74 3.37 2.90
N PRO A 14 -7.82 4.15 3.15
CA PRO A 14 -8.98 4.18 2.25
C PRO A 14 -8.63 4.62 0.82
N ARG A 15 -7.74 5.61 0.69
CA ARG A 15 -7.27 6.09 -0.62
C ARG A 15 -6.43 5.03 -1.33
N LEU A 16 -5.59 4.31 -0.59
CA LEU A 16 -4.77 3.23 -1.13
C LEU A 16 -5.65 2.05 -1.59
N LEU A 17 -6.69 1.70 -0.84
CA LEU A 17 -7.65 0.66 -1.25
C LEU A 17 -8.40 1.04 -2.52
N ASN A 18 -8.81 2.31 -2.69
CA ASN A 18 -9.42 2.77 -3.94
C ASN A 18 -8.51 2.64 -5.15
N ARG A 19 -7.19 2.81 -4.95
CA ARG A 19 -6.18 2.58 -6.00
C ARG A 19 -6.03 1.11 -6.31
N VAL A 20 -5.96 0.27 -5.27
CA VAL A 20 -5.89 -1.18 -5.41
C VAL A 20 -7.12 -1.71 -6.13
N ALA A 21 -8.31 -1.20 -5.82
CA ALA A 21 -9.56 -1.54 -6.50
C ALA A 21 -9.57 -1.20 -8.00
N LYS A 22 -8.65 -0.36 -8.48
CA LYS A 22 -8.45 -0.05 -9.91
C LYS A 22 -7.38 -0.94 -10.56
N GLY A 23 -6.87 -1.95 -9.86
CA GLY A 23 -5.82 -2.86 -10.33
C GLY A 23 -4.41 -2.46 -9.91
N GLU A 24 -4.24 -1.46 -9.05
CA GLU A 24 -2.91 -1.05 -8.61
C GLU A 24 -2.34 -1.98 -7.52
N LYS A 25 -1.07 -2.38 -7.68
CA LYS A 25 -0.33 -3.12 -6.66
C LYS A 25 0.55 -2.18 -5.84
N ILE A 26 0.40 -2.23 -4.52
CA ILE A 26 1.09 -1.33 -3.58
C ILE A 26 1.91 -2.16 -2.58
N ILE A 27 3.19 -1.85 -2.43
CA ILE A 27 4.06 -2.41 -1.39
C ILE A 27 4.04 -1.47 -0.18
N ILE A 28 3.84 -2.02 1.00
CA ILE A 28 3.99 -1.31 2.26
C ILE A 28 5.36 -1.68 2.85
N THR A 29 6.12 -0.66 3.24
CA THR A 29 7.44 -0.79 3.88
C THR A 29 7.43 -0.28 5.31
N LYS A 30 8.21 -0.87 6.20
CA LYS A 30 8.46 -0.38 7.56
C LYS A 30 9.97 -0.19 7.73
N HIS A 31 10.40 1.03 8.03
CA HIS A 31 11.83 1.40 8.06
C HIS A 31 12.58 1.02 6.77
N GLY A 32 11.93 1.20 5.62
CA GLY A 32 12.49 0.84 4.30
C GLY A 32 12.41 -0.65 3.94
N ILE A 33 11.99 -1.51 4.87
CA ILE A 33 11.89 -2.96 4.66
C ILE A 33 10.47 -3.29 4.17
N PRO A 34 10.28 -3.99 3.04
CA PRO A 34 8.95 -4.41 2.57
C PRO A 34 8.33 -5.41 3.54
N VAL A 35 7.10 -5.14 4.00
CA VAL A 35 6.41 -5.95 5.02
C VAL A 35 5.03 -6.45 4.59
N ALA A 36 4.38 -5.77 3.64
CA ALA A 36 3.08 -6.18 3.16
C ALA A 36 2.85 -5.72 1.71
N VAL A 37 1.87 -6.32 1.05
CA VAL A 37 1.43 -5.96 -0.29
C VAL A 37 -0.08 -5.83 -0.28
N LEU A 38 -0.59 -4.69 -0.76
CA LEU A 38 -2.00 -4.52 -1.09
C LEU A 38 -2.17 -4.83 -2.58
N GLN A 39 -3.03 -5.80 -2.87
CA GLN A 39 -3.45 -6.20 -4.21
C GLN A 39 -4.92 -6.64 -4.17
N GLN A 40 -5.58 -6.65 -5.33
CA GLN A 40 -6.92 -7.24 -5.43
C GLN A 40 -6.85 -8.75 -5.14
N PRO A 41 -7.95 -9.35 -4.63
CA PRO A 41 -8.07 -10.79 -4.48
C PRO A 41 -7.80 -11.55 -5.79
#